data_AF-A0A1S1YWS0-F1
#
_entry.id   AF-A0A1S1YWS0-F1
#
_cell.length_a   1.000
_cell.length_b   1.000
_cell.length_c   1.000
_cell.angle_alpha   90.00
_cell.angle_beta   90.00
_cell.angle_gamma   90.00
#
_symmetry.space_group_name_H-M   'P 1'
#
loop_
_entity.id
_entity.type
_entity.pdbx_description
1 polymer ?
#
loop_
_entity_poly.entity_id
_entity_poly.type
_entity_poly.pdbx_seq_one_letter_code
_entity_poly.pdbx_strand_id
1 'polypeptide(L)' 'MIRKEEKINQLIEREVKKLKRSIKSGQIPIEVISFDIFIDNLIDDFQFDETQMDYVKTKSRELLTENSVKIKGI' A
#
# COMPACT_ATOMS: atom_id res chain seq x y z
N MET A 1 -11.98 16.03 -8.81
CA MET A 1 -11.81 14.70 -8.19
C MET A 1 -10.56 13.99 -8.71
N ILE A 2 -10.38 13.84 -10.03
CA ILE A 2 -9.23 13.13 -10.66
C ILE A 2 -7.84 13.50 -10.08
N ARG A 3 -7.55 14.78 -9.87
CA ARG A 3 -6.25 15.22 -9.31
C ARG A 3 -5.95 14.75 -7.88
N LYS A 4 -6.96 14.37 -7.09
CA LYS A 4 -6.77 13.83 -5.73
C LYS A 4 -6.41 12.35 -5.79
N GLU A 5 -7.10 11.59 -6.64
CA GLU A 5 -6.85 10.16 -6.85
C GLU A 5 -5.47 9.89 -7.44
N GLU A 6 -5.01 10.68 -8.43
CA GLU A 6 -3.66 10.56 -8.97
C GLU A 6 -2.57 10.73 -7.90
N LYS A 7 -2.77 11.66 -6.95
CA LYS A 7 -1.84 11.84 -5.84
C LYS A 7 -1.84 10.64 -4.90
N ILE A 8 -3.01 10.09 -4.58
CA ILE A 8 -3.14 8.88 -3.77
C ILE A 8 -2.42 7.72 -4.46
N ASN A 9 -2.61 7.55 -5.77
CA ASN A 9 -1.94 6.50 -6.55
C ASN A 9 -0.42 6.61 -6.47
N GLN A 10 0.12 7.83 -6.64
CA GLN A 10 1.56 8.08 -6.53
C GLN A 10 2.12 7.75 -5.14
N LEU A 11 1.36 8.06 -4.08
CA LEU A 11 1.75 7.73 -2.71
C LEU A 11 1.78 6.22 -2.51
N ILE A 12 0.70 5.52 -2.88
CA ILE A 12 0.59 4.07 -2.73
C ILE A 12 1.68 3.37 -3.55
N GLU A 13 1.92 3.77 -4.80
CA GLU A 13 2.99 3.21 -5.63
C GLU A 13 4.37 3.33 -4.99
N ARG A 14 4.65 4.48 -4.37
CA ARG A 14 5.93 4.72 -3.70
C ARG A 14 6.10 3.77 -2.53
N GLU A 15 5.07 3.59 -1.72
CA GLU A 15 5.12 2.69 -0.56
C GLU A 15 5.17 1.21 -0.97
N VAL A 16 4.44 0.80 -2.01
CA VAL A 16 4.57 -0.56 -2.58
C VAL A 16 5.99 -0.83 -3.08
N LYS A 17 6.62 0.14 -3.77
CA LYS A 17 8.00 0.01 -4.24
C LYS A 17 9.00 -0.10 -3.09
N LYS A 18 8.82 0.69 -2.02
CA LYS A 18 9.66 0.61 -0.81
C LYS A 18 9.48 -0.74 -0.12
N LEU A 19 8.24 -1.17 0.11
CA LEU A 19 7.92 -2.45 0.72
C LEU A 19 8.56 -3.61 -0.04
N LYS A 20 8.42 -3.63 -1.37
CA LYS A 20 9.05 -4.64 -2.23
C LYS A 20 10.56 -4.67 -2.07
N ARG A 21 11.22 -3.51 -1.96
CA ARG A 21 12.67 -3.44 -1.73
C ARG A 21 13.06 -3.95 -0.35
N SER A 22 12.33 -3.56 0.69
CA SER A 22 12.60 -3.99 2.07
C SER A 22 12.38 -5.49 2.28
N ILE A 23 11.39 -6.10 1.61
CA ILE A 23 11.22 -7.56 1.58
C ILE A 23 12.41 -8.20 0.85
N LYS A 24 12.76 -7.71 -0.35
CA LYS A 24 13.85 -8.27 -1.15
C LYS A 24 15.22 -8.17 -0.47
N SER A 25 15.46 -7.11 0.30
CA SER A 25 16.71 -6.94 1.05
C SER A 25 16.74 -7.74 2.36
N GLY A 26 15.65 -8.41 2.73
CA GLY A 26 15.53 -9.13 4.00
C GLY A 26 15.40 -8.22 5.22
N GLN A 27 15.16 -6.92 5.03
CA GLN A 27 14.96 -5.97 6.13
C GLN A 27 13.65 -6.24 6.87
N ILE A 28 12.62 -6.69 6.14
CA ILE A 28 11.32 -7.05 6.71
C ILE A 28 10.99 -8.48 6.27
N PRO A 29 10.75 -9.40 7.21
CA PRO A 29 10.24 -10.73 6.90
C PRO A 29 8.85 -10.63 6.26
N ILE A 30 8.60 -11.39 5.19
CA ILE A 30 7.32 -11.31 4.49
C ILE A 30 6.17 -11.85 5.34
N GLU A 31 6.48 -12.75 6.29
CA GLU A 31 5.52 -13.42 7.16
C GLU A 31 4.86 -12.46 8.16
N VAL A 32 5.52 -11.33 8.46
CA VAL A 32 5.01 -10.33 9.42
C VAL A 32 4.21 -9.21 8.76
N ILE A 33 4.13 -9.18 7.43
CA ILE A 33 3.41 -8.15 6.68
C ILE A 33 2.05 -8.69 6.25
N SER A 34 0.98 -8.02 6.68
CA SER A 34 -0.38 -8.23 6.17
C SER A 34 -0.87 -7.02 5.39
N PHE A 35 -1.89 -7.23 4.58
CA PHE A 35 -2.59 -6.16 3.89
C PHE A 35 -3.15 -5.12 4.87
N ASP A 36 -3.73 -5.57 5.98
CA ASP A 36 -4.29 -4.66 6.98
C ASP A 36 -3.21 -3.78 7.60
N ILE A 37 -2.05 -4.35 7.99
CA ILE A 37 -0.91 -3.57 8.50
C ILE A 37 -0.42 -2.57 7.46
N PHE A 38 -0.38 -2.95 6.18
CA PHE A 38 0.01 -2.05 5.11
C PHE A 38 -0.96 -0.87 4.96
N ILE A 39 -2.27 -1.13 5.03
CA ILE A 39 -3.30 -0.09 4.94
C ILE A 39 -3.27 0.82 6.18
N ASP A 40 -3.16 0.27 7.37
CA ASP A 40 -3.11 1.04 8.62
C ASP A 40 -1.92 2.02 8.59
N ASN A 41 -0.75 1.56 8.17
CA ASN A 41 0.42 2.44 7.99
C ASN A 41 0.18 3.55 6.96
N LEU A 42 -0.48 3.24 5.84
CA LEU A 42 -0.81 4.26 4.84
C LEU A 42 -1.77 5.33 5.37
N ILE A 43 -2.75 4.93 6.18
CA ILE A 43 -3.70 5.84 6.80
C ILE A 43 -3.00 6.75 7.79
N ASP A 44 -2.15 6.18 8.65
CA ASP A 44 -1.41 6.92 9.67
C ASP A 44 -0.42 7.91 9.06
N ASP A 45 0.33 7.49 8.03
CA ASP A 45 1.36 8.30 7.38
C ASP A 45 0.78 9.44 6.53
N PHE A 46 -0.35 9.22 5.86
CA PHE A 46 -0.90 10.16 4.88
C PHE A 46 -2.22 10.80 5.30
N GLN A 47 -2.75 10.44 6.48
CA GLN A 47 -3.96 11.00 7.08
C GLN A 47 -5.15 10.99 6.11
N PHE A 48 -5.37 9.85 5.44
CA PHE A 48 -6.52 9.69 4.54
C PHE A 48 -7.83 9.78 5.32
N ASP A 49 -8.80 10.51 4.77
CA ASP A 49 -10.13 10.63 5.36
C ASP A 49 -11.01 9.41 5.02
N GLU A 50 -12.12 9.23 5.76
CA GLU A 50 -13.04 8.10 5.56
C GLU A 50 -13.56 8.00 4.12
N THR A 51 -13.74 9.13 3.42
CA THR A 51 -14.25 9.14 2.05
C THR A 51 -13.25 8.59 1.04
N GLN A 52 -11.97 8.55 1.41
CA GLN A 52 -10.88 8.02 0.59
C GLN A 52 -10.62 6.54 0.85
N MET A 53 -11.22 5.95 1.87
CA MET A 53 -10.74 4.68 2.39
C MET A 53 -10.94 3.50 1.47
N ASP A 54 -12.12 3.39 0.87
CA ASP A 54 -12.42 2.35 -0.09
C ASP A 54 -11.51 2.43 -1.33
N TYR A 55 -11.20 3.66 -1.76
CA TYR A 55 -10.28 3.89 -2.86
C TYR A 55 -8.86 3.45 -2.52
N VAL A 56 -8.34 3.86 -1.35
CA VAL A 56 -6.98 3.50 -0.89
C VAL A 56 -6.84 1.99 -0.77
N LYS A 57 -7.83 1.29 -0.18
CA LYS A 57 -7.82 -0.16 -0.05
C LYS A 57 -7.83 -0.85 -1.41
N THR A 58 -8.74 -0.45 -2.29
CA THR A 58 -8.86 -1.04 -3.63
C THR A 58 -7.59 -0.84 -4.44
N LYS A 59 -7.09 0.40 -4.52
CA LYS A 59 -5.89 0.73 -5.28
C LYS A 59 -4.63 0.07 -4.71
N SER A 60 -4.50 0.00 -3.39
CA SER A 60 -3.40 -0.71 -2.74
C SER A 60 -3.36 -2.18 -3.13
N ARG A 61 -4.52 -2.86 -3.14
CA ARG A 61 -4.60 -4.26 -3.54
C ARG A 61 -4.19 -4.46 -5.01
N GLU A 62 -4.68 -3.60 -5.90
CA GLU A 62 -4.28 -3.60 -7.32
C GLU A 62 -2.77 -3.45 -7.46
N LEU A 63 -2.19 -2.40 -6.87
CA LEU A 63 -0.78 -2.07 -7.02
C LEU A 63 0.15 -3.11 -6.40
N LEU A 64 -0.22 -3.71 -5.25
CA LEU A 64 0.52 -4.81 -4.66
C LEU A 64 0.54 -6.04 -5.58
N THR A 65 -0.61 -6.36 -6.19
CA THR A 65 -0.76 -7.48 -7.13
C THR A 65 0.04 -7.24 -8.41
N GLU A 66 -0.10 -6.08 -9.05
CA GLU A 66 0.64 -5.67 -10.25
C GLU A 66 2.16 -5.70 -10.01
N ASN A 67 2.59 -5.32 -8.81
CA ASN A 67 4.01 -5.35 -8.44
C ASN A 67 4.48 -6.71 -7.92
N SER A 68 3.63 -7.74 -7.91
CA SER A 68 3.94 -9.10 -7.43
C SER A 68 4.48 -9.11 -5.99
N VAL A 69 3.91 -8.27 -5.13
CA VAL A 69 4.23 -8.21 -3.69
C VAL A 69 3.23 -9.11 -2.96
N LYS A 70 3.68 -10.29 -2.54
CA LYS A 70 2.84 -11.31 -1.90
C LYS A 70 2.86 -11.15 -0.39
N ILE A 71 1.93 -10.38 0.15
CA ILE A 71 1.76 -10.19 1.60
C ILE A 71 0.52 -10.92 2.09
N LYS A 72 0.40 -11.20 3.39
CA LYS A 72 -0.75 -11.94 3.91
C LYS A 72 -2.06 -11.17 3.66
N GLY A 73 -3.03 -11.83 3.00
CA GLY A 73 -4.36 -11.26 2.72
C GLY A 73 -4.58 -10.79 1.27
N ILE A 74 -3.57 -10.96 0.39
CA ILE A 74 -3.64 -10.80 -1.08
C ILE A 74 -2.86 -11.93 -1.73
#